data_AF-A0A0B8NVF2-F1
#
_entry.id   AF-A0A0B8NVF2-F1
#
_cell.length_a   1.000
_cell.length_b   1.000
_cell.length_c   1.000
_cell.angle_alpha   90.00
_cell.angle_beta   90.00
_cell.angle_gamma   90.00
#
_symmetry.space_group_name_H-M   'P 1'
#
loop_
_entity.id
_entity.type
_entity.pdbx_description
1 polymer ?
#
loop_
_entity_poly.entity_id
_entity_poly.type
_entity_poly.pdbx_seq_one_letter_code
_entity_poly.pdbx_strand_id
1 'polypeptide(L)'
;MFIVTGGAGMIGSNIVKALNDRGIDDILVVDNLKNGRKFANLVDLDITDYMDKEDFLVQIMAGENFGPIDAIFHEAHAQPPPSGMAST
;
A
#
# COMPACT_ATOMS: atom_id res chain seq x y z
N MET A 1 -14.06 -2.02 -4.27
CA MET A 1 -12.62 -1.77 -4.17
C MET A 1 -12.03 -2.27 -2.85
N PHE A 2 -10.88 -2.94 -2.93
CA PHE A 2 -10.03 -3.26 -1.78
C PHE A 2 -8.89 -2.24 -1.65
N ILE A 3 -8.59 -1.81 -0.42
CA ILE A 3 -7.42 -0.95 -0.15
C ILE A 3 -6.38 -1.75 0.62
N VAL A 4 -5.13 -1.76 0.15
CA VAL A 4 -4.01 -2.42 0.85
C VAL A 4 -2.93 -1.39 1.16
N THR A 5 -2.85 -0.96 2.43
CA THR A 5 -1.73 -0.11 2.89
C THR A 5 -0.51 -0.96 3.19
N GLY A 6 0.68 -0.45 2.91
CA GLY A 6 1.89 -1.27 2.88
C GLY A 6 1.87 -2.29 1.74
N GLY A 7 1.07 -2.05 0.69
CA GLY A 7 0.81 -3.01 -0.38
C GLY A 7 2.01 -3.32 -1.27
N ALA A 8 3.05 -2.48 -1.29
CA ALA A 8 4.33 -2.79 -1.95
C ALA A 8 5.34 -3.48 -1.00
N GLY A 9 4.96 -3.67 0.28
CA GLY A 9 5.75 -4.39 1.28
C GLY A 9 5.64 -5.92 1.15
N MET A 10 6.35 -6.62 2.04
CA MET A 10 6.41 -8.09 2.03
C MET A 10 5.03 -8.74 2.20
N ILE A 11 4.26 -8.33 3.21
CA ILE A 11 2.94 -8.93 3.49
C ILE A 11 1.89 -8.36 2.54
N GLY A 12 1.85 -7.03 2.39
CA GLY A 12 0.86 -6.36 1.56
C GLY A 12 0.84 -6.86 0.11
N SER A 13 2.00 -7.06 -0.52
CA SER A 13 2.06 -7.57 -1.90
C SER A 13 1.54 -9.00 -2.04
N ASN A 14 1.74 -9.84 -1.02
CA ASN A 14 1.16 -11.19 -1.00
C ASN A 14 -0.36 -11.17 -0.78
N ILE A 15 -0.89 -10.18 -0.07
CA ILE A 15 -2.34 -9.96 0.02
C ILE A 15 -2.90 -9.55 -1.35
N VAL A 16 -2.26 -8.60 -2.03
CA VAL A 16 -2.64 -8.19 -3.40
C VAL A 16 -2.62 -9.40 -4.34
N LYS A 17 -1.54 -10.19 -4.31
CA LYS A 17 -1.45 -11.43 -5.07
C LYS A 17 -2.60 -12.39 -4.76
N ALA A 18 -2.92 -12.61 -3.48
CA ALA A 18 -4.00 -13.51 -3.09
C ALA A 18 -5.39 -13.00 -3.51
N LEU A 19 -5.57 -11.69 -3.65
CA LEU A 19 -6.77 -11.08 -4.25
C LEU A 19 -6.80 -11.32 -5.76
N ASN A 20 -5.70 -11.08 -6.48
CA ASN A 20 -5.60 -11.37 -7.92
C ASN A 20 -5.85 -12.86 -8.23
N ASP A 21 -5.29 -13.77 -7.43
CA ASP A 21 -5.51 -15.23 -7.57
C ASP A 21 -7.01 -15.62 -7.40
N ARG A 22 -7.83 -14.74 -6.83
CA ARG A 22 -9.30 -14.89 -6.68
C ARG A 22 -10.09 -14.11 -7.73
N GLY A 23 -9.42 -13.50 -8.72
CA GLY A 23 -10.04 -12.68 -9.76
C GLY A 23 -10.44 -11.27 -9.31
N ILE A 24 -9.79 -10.73 -8.28
CA ILE A 24 -10.00 -9.37 -7.79
C ILE A 24 -8.81 -8.50 -8.21
N ASP A 25 -9.09 -7.44 -8.98
CA ASP A 25 -8.12 -6.46 -9.50
C ASP A 25 -8.51 -5.00 -9.18
N ASP A 26 -9.74 -4.77 -8.69
CA ASP A 26 -10.23 -3.51 -8.12
C ASP A 26 -9.56 -3.21 -6.76
N ILE A 27 -8.26 -2.92 -6.82
CA ILE A 27 -7.35 -2.77 -5.69
C ILE A 27 -6.62 -1.42 -5.76
N LEU A 28 -6.73 -0.63 -4.70
CA LEU A 28 -5.88 0.54 -4.43
C LEU A 28 -4.73 0.14 -3.52
N VAL A 29 -3.50 0.23 -4.03
CA VAL A 29 -2.29 0.04 -3.23
C VAL A 29 -1.85 1.38 -2.63
N VAL A 30 -1.65 1.41 -1.32
CA VAL A 30 -1.09 2.58 -0.62
C VAL A 30 0.27 2.22 -0.02
N ASP A 31 1.35 2.84 -0.45
CA ASP A 31 2.69 2.61 0.12
C ASP A 31 3.56 3.87 0.03
N ASN A 32 4.82 3.73 0.43
CA ASN A 32 5.88 4.70 0.17
C ASN A 32 6.95 4.02 -0.70
N LEU A 33 6.95 4.41 -1.98
CA LEU A 33 7.89 3.94 -3.00
C LEU A 33 9.19 4.78 -3.11
N LYS A 34 9.51 5.66 -2.14
CA LYS A 34 10.82 6.37 -2.10
C LYS A 34 12.01 5.42 -2.23
N ASN A 35 11.87 4.17 -1.79
CA ASN A 35 12.76 3.08 -2.16
C ASN A 35 12.19 2.29 -3.34
N GLY A 36 12.64 2.60 -4.56
CA GLY A 36 12.14 2.01 -5.80
C GLY A 36 12.30 0.48 -5.90
N ARG A 37 13.09 -0.17 -5.03
CA ARG A 37 13.19 -1.64 -4.98
C ARG A 37 11.86 -2.33 -4.67
N LYS A 38 10.96 -1.66 -3.94
CA LYS A 38 9.64 -2.21 -3.59
C LYS A 38 8.72 -2.38 -4.79
N PHE A 39 8.94 -1.62 -5.86
CA PHE A 39 8.14 -1.71 -7.08
C PHE A 39 8.19 -3.12 -7.70
N ALA A 40 9.30 -3.84 -7.52
CA ALA A 40 9.44 -5.23 -7.97
C ALA A 40 8.40 -6.18 -7.33
N ASN A 41 7.83 -5.84 -6.17
CA ASN A 41 6.78 -6.65 -5.55
C ASN A 41 5.40 -6.48 -6.20
N LEU A 42 5.23 -5.46 -7.06
CA LEU A 42 3.96 -5.15 -7.72
C LEU A 42 3.99 -5.41 -9.23
N VAL A 43 5.16 -5.65 -9.82
CA VAL A 43 5.35 -5.68 -11.29
C VAL A 43 4.51 -6.74 -12.00
N ASP A 44 4.23 -7.85 -11.34
CA ASP A 44 3.45 -8.97 -11.87
C ASP A 44 2.03 -9.05 -11.26
N LEU A 45 1.55 -7.97 -10.63
CA LEU A 45 0.26 -7.91 -9.96
C LEU A 45 -0.68 -6.93 -10.66
N ASP A 46 -1.98 -7.25 -10.65
CA ASP A 46 -3.03 -6.43 -11.23
C ASP A 46 -3.63 -5.53 -10.15
N ILE A 47 -3.44 -4.21 -10.29
CA ILE A 47 -3.99 -3.20 -9.40
C ILE A 47 -4.67 -2.11 -10.21
N THR A 48 -5.67 -1.47 -9.62
CA THR A 48 -6.39 -0.37 -10.27
C THR A 48 -5.61 0.93 -10.17
N ASP A 49 -5.05 1.21 -8.98
CA ASP A 49 -4.28 2.43 -8.76
C ASP A 49 -3.27 2.28 -7.62
N TYR A 50 -2.32 3.22 -7.58
CA TYR A 50 -1.34 3.40 -6.53
C TYR A 50 -1.45 4.81 -5.94
N MET A 51 -1.41 4.92 -4.61
CA MET A 51 -1.37 6.20 -3.92
C MET A 51 -0.23 6.24 -2.90
N ASP A 52 0.44 7.39 -2.81
CA ASP A 52 1.43 7.61 -1.76
C ASP A 52 0.74 7.74 -0.39
N LYS A 53 1.35 7.17 0.66
CA LYS A 53 0.75 7.14 2.00
C LYS A 53 0.49 8.54 2.56
N GLU A 54 1.31 9.54 2.21
CA GLU A 54 1.13 10.91 2.70
C GLU A 54 -0.12 11.54 2.05
N ASP A 55 -0.34 11.32 0.76
CA ASP A 55 -1.53 11.78 0.04
C ASP A 55 -2.80 11.07 0.53
N PHE A 56 -2.73 9.76 0.73
CA PHE A 56 -3.85 8.97 1.28
C PHE A 56 -4.27 9.48 2.66
N LEU A 57 -3.31 9.81 3.53
CA LEU A 57 -3.59 10.36 4.85
C LEU A 57 -4.32 11.72 4.77
N VAL A 58 -3.86 12.60 3.89
CA VAL A 58 -4.51 13.92 3.66
C VAL A 58 -5.95 13.74 3.20
N GLN A 59 -6.20 12.85 2.24
CA GLN A 59 -7.55 12.59 1.72
C GLN A 59 -8.47 11.99 2.78
N ILE A 60 -8.00 11.03 3.58
CA ILE A 60 -8.76 10.47 4.71
C ILE A 60 -9.11 11.56 5.73
N MET A 61 -8.17 12.43 6.08
CA MET A 61 -8.41 13.54 7.02
C MET A 61 -9.39 14.58 6.47
N ALA A 62 -9.39 14.80 5.16
CA ALA A 62 -10.33 15.69 4.48
C ALA A 62 -11.74 15.08 4.34
N GLY A 63 -11.91 13.78 4.65
CA GLY A 63 -13.18 13.08 4.48
C GLY A 63 -13.52 12.79 3.03
N GLU A 64 -12.49 12.67 2.17
CA GLU A 64 -12.67 12.33 0.75
C GLU A 64 -13.30 10.95 0.57
N ASN A 65 -14.03 10.80 -0.53
CA ASN A 65 -14.72 9.56 -0.86
C ASN A 65 -13.91 8.74 -1.87
N PHE A 66 -13.50 7.54 -1.48
CA PHE A 66 -12.79 6.58 -2.33
C PHE A 66 -13.73 5.65 -3.11
N GLY A 67 -15.04 5.92 -3.09
CA GLY A 67 -16.06 5.04 -3.65
C GLY A 67 -16.43 3.88 -2.72
N PRO A 68 -17.16 2.86 -3.22
CA PRO A 68 -17.51 1.68 -2.44
C PRO A 68 -16.28 0.85 -2.05
N ILE A 69 -15.99 0.78 -0.75
CA ILE A 69 -14.87 -0.01 -0.19
C ILE A 69 -15.41 -1.32 0.37
N ASP A 70 -14.86 -2.43 -0.09
CA ASP A 70 -15.18 -3.78 0.41
C ASP A 70 -14.41 -4.09 1.69
N ALA A 71 -13.11 -3.79 1.70
CA ALA A 71 -12.25 -3.94 2.87
C ALA A 71 -10.97 -3.10 2.77
N ILE A 72 -10.35 -2.85 3.93
CA ILE A 72 -9.02 -2.24 4.06
C ILE A 72 -8.11 -3.21 4.80
N PHE A 73 -6.99 -3.59 4.18
CA PHE A 73 -5.89 -4.30 4.82
C PHE A 73 -4.80 -3.29 5.18
N HIS A 74 -4.46 -3.16 6.46
CA HIS A 74 -3.50 -2.16 6.94
C HIS A 74 -2.20 -2.82 7.40
N GLU A 75 -1.27 -3.06 6.47
CA GLU A 75 -0.01 -3.79 6.70
C GLU A 75 1.22 -2.88 6.77
N ALA A 76 1.02 -1.56 6.69
CA ALA A 76 2.09 -0.59 6.82
C ALA A 76 2.66 -0.60 8.26
N HIS A 77 3.98 -0.68 8.37
CA HIS A 77 4.70 -0.50 9.64
C HIS A 77 5.73 0.61 9.52
N ALA A 78 6.04 1.26 10.64
CA ALA A 78 7.13 2.22 10.70
C ALA A 78 8.44 1.50 10.37
N GLN A 79 9.12 1.93 9.31
CA GLN A 79 10.49 1.52 9.06
C GLN A 79 11.35 2.14 10.17
N PRO A 80 12.19 1.36 10.86
CA PRO A 80 13.13 1.94 11.80
C PRO A 80 14.00 2.97 11.06
N PRO A 81 14.41 4.07 11.71
CA PRO A 81 15.34 5.00 11.11
C PRO A 81 16.60 4.23 10.70
N PRO A 82 17.26 4.61 9.59
CA PRO A 82 18.50 3.97 9.17
C PRO A 82 19.48 3.95 10.36
N SER A 83 20.10 2.79 10.58
CA SER A 83 21.08 2.58 11.64
C SER A 83 22.16 3.65 11.56
N GLY A 84 22.20 4.57 12.53
CA GLY A 84 23.10 5.72 12.54
C GLY A 84 22.49 7.04 13.05
N MET A 85 21.16 7.13 13.19
CA MET A 85 20.46 8.30 13.77
C MET A 85 20.06 8.12 15.24
N ALA A 86 20.76 7.26 15.99
CA ALA A 86 20.77 7.36 17.45
C ALA A 86 21.88 8.34 17.82
N SER A 87 21.59 9.64 17.77
CA SER A 87 22.45 10.64 18.40
C SER A 87 22.39 10.47 19.91
N THR A 88 23.57 10.43 20.53
CA THR A 88 23.87 10.58 21.96
C THR A 88 23.06 11.67 22.64
#